data_AF-A0A1E3QAY4-F1
#
_entry.id   AF-A0A1E3QAY4-F1
#
_cell.length_a   1.000
_cell.length_b   1.000
_cell.length_c   1.000
_cell.angle_alpha   90.00
_cell.angle_beta   90.00
_cell.angle_gamma   90.00
#
_symmetry.space_group_name_H-M   'P 1'
#
loop_
_entity.id
_entity.type
_entity.pdbx_description
1 polymer ?
#
loop_
_entity_poly.entity_id
_entity_poly.type
_entity_poly.pdbx_seq_one_letter_code
_entity_poly.pdbx_strand_id
1 'polypeptide(L)'
;MSSLKTLIPPKPIKLYSCVICPWAARTWIALTQANVEFEYIEIDLKNKPEWFLKEVNPGGKVPTLTYGDDIIIESAITTEFVADVFPEAKLLPDDPLLRAQSRLMADRFMEYLVPVYRELYFSGNLDAGANVFGAIDKFLPYLKDAKPFFGGSDHLTLAEIMIAPFLSRLYMILESELVSGETLETLTSDPKYEYFNTWAQNIFATPGLKGTFDKTANLNWMKDRLASLGKL
;
A
#
# COMPACT_ATOMS: atom_id res chain seq x y z
N MET A 1 -27.46 -9.92 -20.33
CA MET A 1 -27.10 -8.52 -20.06
C MET A 1 -27.80 -8.10 -18.78
N SER A 2 -27.11 -8.18 -17.65
CA SER A 2 -27.57 -7.61 -16.38
C SER A 2 -26.47 -6.65 -15.95
N SER A 3 -26.62 -5.37 -16.31
CA SER A 3 -25.79 -4.31 -15.76
C SER A 3 -26.02 -4.29 -14.25
N LEU A 4 -25.02 -4.70 -13.47
CA LEU A 4 -25.03 -4.43 -12.04
C LEU A 4 -25.03 -2.91 -11.90
N LYS A 5 -26.20 -2.37 -11.55
CA LYS A 5 -26.36 -0.95 -11.22
C LYS A 5 -25.35 -0.66 -10.11
N THR A 6 -24.58 0.42 -10.24
CA THR A 6 -23.87 1.03 -9.14
C THR A 6 -24.87 1.15 -7.97
N LEU A 7 -24.69 0.35 -6.91
CA LEU A 7 -25.66 0.23 -5.82
C LEU A 7 -25.76 1.54 -5.01
N ILE A 8 -24.79 2.43 -5.19
CA ILE A 8 -24.67 3.73 -4.54
C ILE A 8 -24.49 4.79 -5.64
N PRO A 9 -25.31 5.85 -5.69
CA PRO A 9 -25.18 6.90 -6.71
C PRO A 9 -23.84 7.62 -6.53
N PRO A 10 -23.14 7.99 -7.63
CA PRO A 10 -21.85 8.66 -7.54
C PRO A 10 -21.98 9.97 -6.76
N LYS A 11 -21.31 10.05 -5.61
CA LYS A 11 -21.16 11.27 -4.82
C LYS A 11 -19.76 11.86 -5.02
N PRO A 12 -19.55 13.16 -4.77
CA PRO A 12 -18.22 13.75 -4.75
C PRO A 12 -17.29 12.99 -3.79
N ILE A 13 -16.09 12.68 -4.25
CA ILE A 13 -15.09 11.96 -3.46
C ILE A 13 -13.94 12.90 -3.17
N LYS A 14 -13.53 12.96 -1.90
CA LYS A 14 -12.28 13.62 -1.52
C LYS A 14 -11.42 12.66 -0.71
N LEU A 15 -10.16 12.56 -1.08
CA LEU A 15 -9.14 11.80 -0.37
C LEU A 15 -8.21 12.78 0.33
N TYR A 16 -8.28 12.81 1.66
CA TYR A 16 -7.31 13.49 2.50
C TYR A 16 -6.16 12.53 2.77
N SER A 17 -4.98 12.85 2.25
CA SER A 17 -3.84 11.94 2.18
C SER A 17 -2.52 12.67 2.50
N CYS A 18 -1.44 11.91 2.57
CA CYS A 18 -0.09 12.45 2.67
C CYS A 18 0.86 11.60 1.84
N VAL A 19 1.66 12.21 0.97
CA VAL A 19 2.51 11.53 -0.02
C VAL A 19 3.51 10.53 0.60
N ILE A 20 3.95 10.80 1.83
CA ILE A 20 4.88 9.94 2.58
C ILE A 20 4.19 8.82 3.37
N CYS A 21 2.86 8.82 3.49
CA CYS A 21 2.13 7.85 4.31
C CYS A 21 1.77 6.58 3.51
N PRO A 22 2.34 5.40 3.85
CA PRO A 22 2.00 4.15 3.15
C PRO A 22 0.55 3.72 3.38
N TRP A 23 -0.03 4.04 4.54
CA TRP A 23 -1.42 3.72 4.84
C TRP A 23 -2.37 4.53 3.97
N ALA A 24 -2.07 5.81 3.73
CA ALA A 24 -2.91 6.67 2.89
C ALA A 24 -2.86 6.28 1.41
N ALA A 25 -1.68 5.85 0.94
CA ALA A 25 -1.50 5.37 -0.41
C ALA A 25 -2.43 4.19 -0.77
N ARG A 26 -2.83 3.34 0.19
CA ARG A 26 -3.78 2.23 -0.09
C ARG A 26 -5.09 2.71 -0.71
N THR A 27 -5.68 3.76 -0.16
CA THR A 27 -6.96 4.30 -0.64
C THR A 27 -6.77 5.07 -1.94
N TRP A 28 -5.65 5.78 -2.07
CA TRP A 28 -5.28 6.42 -3.34
C TRP A 28 -5.19 5.39 -4.46
N ILE A 29 -4.45 4.31 -4.25
CA ILE A 29 -4.31 3.22 -5.23
C ILE A 29 -5.68 2.64 -5.58
N ALA A 30 -6.53 2.35 -4.59
CA ALA A 30 -7.86 1.81 -4.85
C ALA A 30 -8.71 2.73 -5.74
N LEU A 31 -8.73 4.04 -5.46
CA LEU A 31 -9.46 5.02 -6.28
C LEU A 31 -8.89 5.10 -7.70
N THR A 32 -7.55 5.06 -7.83
CA THR A 32 -6.88 5.05 -9.13
C THR A 32 -7.20 3.78 -9.94
N GLN A 33 -7.16 2.60 -9.31
CA GLN A 33 -7.50 1.33 -9.98
C GLN A 33 -8.99 1.23 -10.31
N ALA A 34 -9.85 1.84 -9.50
CA ALA A 34 -11.27 1.97 -9.82
C ALA A 34 -11.57 2.95 -10.95
N ASN A 35 -10.56 3.70 -11.42
CA ASN A 35 -10.69 4.70 -12.47
C ASN A 35 -11.82 5.70 -12.19
N VAL A 36 -11.91 6.15 -10.93
CA VAL A 36 -12.91 7.12 -10.48
C VAL A 36 -12.27 8.50 -10.28
N GLU A 37 -13.04 9.54 -10.54
CA GLU A 37 -12.62 10.91 -10.26
C GLU A 37 -12.75 11.21 -8.76
N PHE A 38 -11.72 11.82 -8.19
CA PHE A 38 -11.71 12.26 -6.79
C PHE A 38 -10.79 13.48 -6.63
N GLU A 39 -11.08 14.30 -5.62
CA GLU A 39 -10.22 15.39 -5.20
C GLU A 39 -9.14 14.86 -4.23
N TYR A 40 -7.87 15.02 -4.57
CA TYR A 40 -6.76 14.73 -3.67
C TYR A 40 -6.42 15.96 -2.84
N ILE A 41 -6.43 15.83 -1.51
CA ILE A 41 -6.11 16.90 -0.58
C ILE A 41 -4.91 16.46 0.28
N GLU A 42 -3.76 17.10 0.06
CA GLU A 42 -2.55 16.85 0.85
C GLU A 42 -2.70 17.43 2.26
N ILE A 43 -2.43 16.60 3.27
CA ILE A 43 -2.40 16.97 4.69
C ILE A 43 -0.96 16.88 5.19
N ASP A 44 -0.40 18.02 5.58
CA ASP A 44 0.86 18.04 6.32
C ASP A 44 0.66 17.41 7.70
N LEU A 45 1.23 16.23 7.92
CA LEU A 45 1.10 15.50 9.18
C LEU A 45 1.88 16.12 10.35
N LYS A 46 2.85 16.98 10.08
CA LYS A 46 3.58 17.74 11.11
C LYS A 46 2.82 19.00 11.52
N ASN A 47 2.09 19.62 10.58
CA ASN A 47 1.32 20.84 10.80
C ASN A 47 -0.08 20.72 10.20
N LYS A 48 -0.94 19.93 10.87
CA LYS A 48 -2.28 19.60 10.37
C LYS A 48 -3.18 20.84 10.36
N PRO A 49 -3.89 21.13 9.26
CA PRO A 49 -4.81 22.26 9.21
C PRO A 49 -5.93 22.16 10.25
N GLU A 50 -6.28 23.29 10.86
CA GLU A 50 -7.33 23.33 11.90
C GLU A 50 -8.70 22.88 11.37
N TRP A 51 -9.04 23.27 10.14
CA TRP A 51 -10.28 22.85 9.48
C TRP A 51 -10.34 21.32 9.33
N PHE A 52 -9.21 20.67 9.03
CA PHE A 52 -9.19 19.20 8.88
C PHE A 52 -9.52 18.52 10.21
N LEU A 53 -8.95 19.02 11.31
CA LEU A 53 -9.20 18.47 12.63
C LEU A 53 -10.62 18.73 13.13
N LYS A 54 -11.19 19.89 12.82
CA LYS A 54 -12.52 20.28 13.31
C LYS A 54 -13.67 19.73 12.48
N GLU A 55 -13.51 19.71 11.16
CA GLU A 55 -14.60 19.51 10.22
C GLU A 55 -14.56 18.13 9.55
N VAL A 56 -13.39 17.50 9.48
CA VAL A 56 -13.19 16.26 8.71
C VAL A 56 -12.81 15.07 9.60
N ASN A 57 -11.71 15.14 10.32
CA ASN A 57 -11.26 14.04 11.18
C ASN A 57 -10.56 14.57 12.44
N PRO A 58 -11.26 14.58 13.60
CA PRO A 58 -10.66 14.95 14.88
C PRO A 58 -9.49 14.06 15.30
N GLY A 59 -9.42 12.82 14.81
CA GLY A 59 -8.27 11.94 15.01
C GLY A 59 -7.03 12.37 14.22
N GLY A 60 -7.20 13.24 13.22
CA GLY A 60 -6.12 13.82 12.43
C GLY A 60 -5.29 12.78 11.68
N LYS A 61 -5.85 11.61 11.36
CA LYS A 61 -5.15 10.54 10.64
C LYS A 61 -5.51 10.55 9.17
N VAL A 62 -4.58 10.09 8.34
CA VAL A 62 -4.80 9.81 6.92
C VAL A 62 -4.57 8.32 6.63
N PRO A 63 -5.27 7.71 5.66
CA PRO A 63 -6.26 8.35 4.79
C PRO A 63 -7.55 8.69 5.56
N THR A 64 -8.17 9.80 5.15
CA THR A 64 -9.58 10.04 5.42
C THR A 64 -10.26 10.22 4.06
N LEU A 65 -11.39 9.57 3.86
CA LEU A 65 -12.17 9.62 2.63
C LEU A 65 -13.52 10.27 2.95
N THR A 66 -13.92 11.27 2.18
CA THR A 66 -15.32 11.73 2.17
C THR A 66 -16.01 11.25 0.92
N TYR A 67 -17.23 10.74 1.08
CA TYR A 67 -18.12 10.32 0.00
C TYR A 67 -19.45 11.07 0.12
N GLY A 68 -19.57 12.21 -0.58
CA GLY A 68 -20.55 13.23 -0.22
C GLY A 68 -20.25 13.79 1.18
N ASP A 69 -21.24 13.75 2.07
CA ASP A 69 -21.10 14.22 3.46
C ASP A 69 -20.61 13.13 4.43
N ASP A 70 -20.50 11.88 3.96
CA ASP A 70 -20.10 10.74 4.78
C ASP A 70 -18.57 10.69 4.92
N ILE A 71 -18.07 10.57 6.15
CA ILE A 71 -16.64 10.46 6.46
C ILE A 71 -16.27 9.01 6.78
N ILE A 72 -15.21 8.52 6.16
CA ILE A 72 -14.68 7.16 6.32
C ILE A 72 -13.20 7.25 6.64
N ILE A 73 -12.77 6.53 7.67
CA ILE A 73 -11.40 6.53 8.18
C ILE A 73 -10.87 5.10 8.28
N GLU A 74 -9.58 4.96 8.57
CA GLU A 74 -8.80 3.70 8.60
C GLU A 74 -8.55 3.13 7.21
N SER A 75 -7.27 3.02 6.85
CA SER A 75 -6.84 2.67 5.48
C SER A 75 -7.44 1.38 4.92
N ALA A 76 -7.63 0.36 5.75
CA ALA A 76 -8.25 -0.89 5.32
C ALA A 76 -9.72 -0.69 4.97
N ILE A 77 -10.44 0.07 5.80
CA ILE A 77 -11.88 0.31 5.67
C ILE A 77 -12.14 1.22 4.47
N THR A 78 -11.38 2.32 4.32
CA THR A 78 -11.53 3.22 3.18
C THR A 78 -11.21 2.53 1.86
N THR A 79 -10.21 1.64 1.82
CA THR A 79 -9.88 0.85 0.63
C THR A 79 -10.96 -0.19 0.31
N GLU A 80 -11.49 -0.91 1.31
CA GLU A 80 -12.61 -1.84 1.09
C GLU A 80 -13.89 -1.12 0.64
N PHE A 81 -14.18 0.06 1.22
CA PHE A 81 -15.31 0.88 0.79
C PHE A 81 -15.24 1.22 -0.70
N VAL A 82 -14.06 1.57 -1.22
CA VAL A 82 -13.87 1.82 -2.66
C VAL A 82 -14.21 0.56 -3.47
N ALA A 83 -13.77 -0.63 -3.02
CA ALA A 83 -14.07 -1.89 -3.69
C ALA A 83 -15.58 -2.20 -3.71
N ASP A 84 -16.30 -1.91 -2.61
CA ASP A 84 -17.73 -2.18 -2.50
C ASP A 84 -18.59 -1.17 -3.28
N VAL A 85 -18.18 0.11 -3.35
CA VAL A 85 -18.90 1.16 -4.10
C VAL A 85 -18.67 1.03 -5.61
N PHE A 86 -17.48 0.55 -6.01
CA PHE A 86 -17.08 0.41 -7.41
C PHE A 86 -16.78 -1.06 -7.75
N PRO A 87 -17.78 -1.96 -7.73
CA PRO A 87 -17.56 -3.39 -7.98
C PRO A 87 -17.04 -3.69 -9.40
N GLU A 88 -17.32 -2.81 -10.37
CA GLU A 88 -16.81 -2.92 -11.75
C GLU A 88 -15.28 -2.84 -11.84
N ALA A 89 -14.63 -2.25 -10.82
CA ALA A 89 -13.17 -2.21 -10.69
C ALA A 89 -12.56 -3.57 -10.32
N LYS A 90 -13.39 -4.53 -9.87
CA LYS A 90 -13.00 -5.90 -9.53
C LYS A 90 -11.85 -6.01 -8.52
N LEU A 91 -11.70 -4.99 -7.67
CA LEU A 91 -10.66 -4.98 -6.63
C LEU A 91 -10.83 -6.13 -5.62
N LEU A 92 -12.02 -6.70 -5.50
CA LEU A 92 -12.28 -7.91 -4.74
C LEU A 92 -12.93 -8.96 -5.65
N PRO A 93 -12.57 -10.25 -5.48
CA PRO A 93 -13.25 -11.33 -6.18
C PRO A 93 -14.71 -11.46 -5.71
N ASP A 94 -15.56 -12.02 -6.56
CA ASP A 94 -16.96 -12.30 -6.22
C ASP A 94 -17.08 -13.41 -5.17
N ASP A 95 -16.17 -14.39 -5.22
CA ASP A 95 -16.18 -15.55 -4.32
C ASP A 95 -15.81 -15.14 -2.87
N PRO A 96 -16.68 -15.41 -1.88
CA PRO A 96 -16.42 -15.01 -0.49
C PRO A 96 -15.17 -15.64 0.13
N LEU A 97 -14.81 -16.87 -0.27
CA LEU A 97 -13.62 -17.54 0.23
C LEU A 97 -12.36 -16.87 -0.32
N LEU A 98 -12.34 -16.53 -1.61
CA LEU A 98 -11.27 -15.75 -2.21
C LEU A 98 -11.17 -14.34 -1.60
N ARG A 99 -12.29 -13.69 -1.25
CA ARG A 99 -12.28 -12.42 -0.51
C ARG A 99 -11.62 -12.58 0.87
N ALA A 100 -11.89 -13.67 1.58
CA ALA A 100 -11.25 -13.94 2.88
C ALA A 100 -9.75 -14.23 2.73
N GLN A 101 -9.37 -15.00 1.71
CA GLN A 101 -7.96 -15.31 1.40
C GLN A 101 -7.18 -14.07 0.95
N SER A 102 -7.79 -13.17 0.19
CA SER A 102 -7.20 -11.88 -0.22
C SER A 102 -6.86 -11.02 1.00
N ARG A 103 -7.80 -10.90 1.94
CA ARG A 103 -7.57 -10.21 3.23
C ARG A 103 -6.50 -10.90 4.05
N LEU A 104 -6.50 -12.23 4.10
CA LEU A 104 -5.48 -13.00 4.81
C LEU A 104 -4.10 -12.74 4.21
N MET A 105 -3.94 -12.73 2.90
CA MET A 105 -2.66 -12.42 2.26
C MET A 105 -2.16 -11.03 2.68
N ALA A 106 -3.01 -10.00 2.64
CA ALA A 106 -2.65 -8.66 3.12
C ALA A 106 -2.25 -8.66 4.59
N ASP A 107 -3.02 -9.33 5.45
CA ASP A 107 -2.77 -9.45 6.88
C ASP A 107 -1.43 -10.14 7.18
N ARG A 108 -1.11 -11.24 6.48
CA ARG A 108 0.16 -11.95 6.64
C ARG A 108 1.36 -11.11 6.21
N PHE A 109 1.22 -10.29 5.16
CA PHE A 109 2.25 -9.32 4.81
C PHE A 109 2.43 -8.29 5.94
N MET A 110 1.33 -7.77 6.50
CA MET A 110 1.39 -6.84 7.63
C MET A 110 2.05 -7.47 8.85
N GLU A 111 1.82 -8.75 9.11
CA GLU A 111 2.43 -9.45 10.24
C GLU A 111 3.93 -9.70 10.04
N TYR A 112 4.34 -10.13 8.84
CA TYR A 112 5.71 -10.59 8.61
C TYR A 112 6.64 -9.49 8.08
N LEU A 113 6.26 -8.77 7.03
CA LEU A 113 7.15 -7.83 6.35
C LEU A 113 7.12 -6.42 6.93
N VAL A 114 5.98 -5.94 7.43
CA VAL A 114 5.89 -4.58 7.97
C VAL A 114 6.78 -4.34 9.20
N PRO A 115 6.97 -5.30 10.14
CA PRO A 115 7.94 -5.12 11.22
C PRO A 115 9.37 -4.89 10.71
N VAL A 116 9.82 -5.66 9.71
CA VAL A 116 11.16 -5.50 9.10
C VAL A 116 11.26 -4.14 8.40
N TYR A 117 10.24 -3.76 7.62
CA TYR A 117 10.15 -2.43 7.02
C TYR A 117 10.24 -1.32 8.07
N ARG A 118 9.57 -1.45 9.22
CA ARG A 118 9.59 -0.42 10.27
C ARG A 118 10.96 -0.26 10.92
N GLU A 119 11.66 -1.37 11.17
CA GLU A 119 13.03 -1.37 11.67
C GLU A 119 13.96 -0.60 10.71
N LEU A 120 13.85 -0.86 9.42
CA LEU A 120 14.66 -0.21 8.39
C LEU A 120 14.28 1.27 8.22
N TYR A 121 13.00 1.57 8.02
CA TYR A 121 12.51 2.89 7.58
C TYR A 121 12.35 3.91 8.71
N PHE A 122 11.92 3.48 9.90
CA PHE A 122 11.63 4.39 11.02
C PHE A 122 12.67 4.35 12.13
N SER A 123 13.21 3.16 12.44
CA SER A 123 14.18 2.96 13.52
C SER A 123 15.64 3.13 13.06
N GLY A 124 15.92 2.99 11.76
CA GLY A 124 17.27 3.08 11.22
C GLY A 124 18.15 1.87 11.58
N ASN A 125 17.54 0.71 11.85
CA ASN A 125 18.26 -0.53 12.08
C ASN A 125 18.63 -1.17 10.73
N LEU A 126 19.58 -0.55 10.01
CA LEU A 126 19.93 -0.90 8.63
C LEU A 126 20.51 -2.32 8.51
N ASP A 127 21.12 -2.84 9.59
CA ASP A 127 21.60 -4.22 9.70
C ASP A 127 20.47 -5.27 9.68
N ALA A 128 19.22 -4.85 9.93
CA ALA A 128 18.05 -5.72 9.81
C ALA A 128 17.71 -6.09 8.36
N GLY A 129 18.47 -5.63 7.35
CA GLY A 129 18.24 -5.93 5.94
C GLY A 129 18.10 -7.42 5.66
N ALA A 130 18.98 -8.25 6.24
CA ALA A 130 18.94 -9.70 6.08
C ALA A 130 17.68 -10.36 6.67
N ASN A 131 16.99 -9.70 7.62
CA ASN A 131 15.74 -10.22 8.19
C ASN A 131 14.61 -10.23 7.18
N VAL A 132 14.74 -9.53 6.04
CA VAL A 132 13.77 -9.55 4.95
C VAL A 132 13.53 -10.97 4.45
N PHE A 133 14.57 -11.80 4.40
CA PHE A 133 14.48 -13.17 3.87
C PHE A 133 13.63 -14.08 4.75
N GLY A 134 13.87 -14.06 6.07
CA GLY A 134 13.04 -14.84 7.00
C GLY A 134 11.59 -14.39 7.03
N ALA A 135 11.34 -13.12 6.72
CA ALA A 135 10.00 -12.56 6.63
C ALA A 135 9.31 -12.91 5.29
N ILE A 136 10.05 -12.89 4.17
CA ILE A 136 9.59 -13.37 2.85
C ILE A 136 9.29 -14.87 2.91
N ASP A 137 10.13 -15.67 3.57
CA ASP A 137 9.94 -17.12 3.72
C ASP A 137 8.60 -17.47 4.37
N LYS A 138 8.19 -16.71 5.39
CA LYS A 138 6.89 -16.86 6.04
C LYS A 138 5.72 -16.41 5.14
N PHE A 139 5.98 -15.48 4.22
CA PHE A 139 4.97 -14.92 3.32
C PHE A 139 4.78 -15.73 2.03
N LEU A 140 5.82 -16.39 1.52
CA LEU A 140 5.80 -17.19 0.29
C LEU A 140 4.60 -18.15 0.16
N PRO A 141 4.16 -18.88 1.22
CA PRO A 141 2.98 -19.75 1.12
C PRO A 141 1.69 -19.03 0.72
N TYR A 142 1.57 -17.74 1.00
CA TYR A 142 0.38 -16.93 0.67
C TYR A 142 0.42 -16.38 -0.76
N LEU A 143 1.57 -16.47 -1.44
CA LEU A 143 1.73 -16.04 -2.82
C LEU A 143 1.38 -17.11 -3.84
N LYS A 144 1.20 -18.39 -3.46
CA LYS A 144 1.17 -19.55 -4.38
C LYS A 144 0.29 -19.39 -5.64
N ASP A 145 -0.82 -18.66 -5.54
CA ASP A 145 -1.80 -18.46 -6.62
C ASP A 145 -1.78 -17.03 -7.20
N ALA A 146 -0.80 -16.20 -6.81
CA ALA A 146 -0.64 -14.82 -7.24
C ALA A 146 0.14 -14.69 -8.57
N LYS A 147 -0.51 -15.00 -9.70
CA LYS A 147 0.10 -14.97 -11.05
C LYS A 147 -0.82 -14.31 -12.10
N PRO A 148 -0.61 -13.04 -12.51
CA PRO A 148 0.38 -12.10 -11.98
C PRO A 148 0.01 -11.55 -10.59
N PHE A 149 -1.27 -11.54 -10.23
CA PHE A 149 -1.77 -11.05 -8.94
C PHE A 149 -2.64 -12.10 -8.26
N PHE A 150 -3.05 -11.85 -7.01
CA PHE A 150 -3.82 -12.75 -6.17
C PHE A 150 -4.95 -13.46 -6.94
N GLY A 151 -5.02 -14.79 -6.79
CA GLY A 151 -6.05 -15.63 -7.42
C GLY A 151 -5.96 -15.70 -8.94
N GLY A 152 -4.82 -15.34 -9.55
CA GLY A 152 -4.64 -15.32 -10.99
C GLY A 152 -5.22 -14.09 -11.69
N SER A 153 -5.52 -13.03 -10.93
CA SER A 153 -6.08 -11.79 -11.49
C SER A 153 -5.09 -11.10 -12.44
N ASP A 154 -5.60 -10.51 -13.51
CA ASP A 154 -4.86 -9.71 -14.49
C ASP A 154 -4.69 -8.23 -14.06
N HIS A 155 -5.34 -7.83 -12.97
CA HIS A 155 -5.26 -6.51 -12.34
C HIS A 155 -5.03 -6.63 -10.82
N LEU A 156 -4.60 -5.55 -10.18
CA LEU A 156 -4.39 -5.54 -8.73
C LEU A 156 -5.69 -5.84 -7.98
N THR A 157 -5.61 -6.73 -7.00
CA THR A 157 -6.71 -6.98 -6.07
C THR A 157 -6.47 -6.21 -4.76
N LEU A 158 -7.43 -6.27 -3.84
CA LEU A 158 -7.33 -5.71 -2.50
C LEU A 158 -6.04 -6.16 -1.80
N ALA A 159 -5.61 -7.42 -2.00
CA ALA A 159 -4.38 -7.94 -1.41
C ALA A 159 -3.17 -7.09 -1.83
N GLU A 160 -2.96 -6.93 -3.14
CA GLU A 160 -1.86 -6.12 -3.65
C GLU A 160 -2.00 -4.64 -3.28
N ILE A 161 -3.20 -4.06 -3.35
CA ILE A 161 -3.43 -2.65 -3.01
C ILE A 161 -3.06 -2.35 -1.55
N MET A 162 -3.36 -3.29 -0.65
CA MET A 162 -3.04 -3.18 0.77
C MET A 162 -1.54 -3.33 1.05
N ILE A 163 -0.80 -4.01 0.18
CA ILE A 163 0.61 -4.34 0.33
C ILE A 163 1.53 -3.35 -0.39
N ALA A 164 1.17 -2.94 -1.61
CA ALA A 164 2.01 -2.19 -2.53
C ALA A 164 2.73 -0.98 -1.90
N PRO A 165 2.07 -0.13 -1.08
CA PRO A 165 2.75 1.01 -0.47
C PRO A 165 3.94 0.66 0.42
N PHE A 166 3.86 -0.48 1.13
CA PHE A 166 4.92 -0.96 2.01
C PHE A 166 6.01 -1.65 1.20
N LEU A 167 5.60 -2.45 0.22
CA LEU A 167 6.52 -3.15 -0.67
C LEU A 167 7.38 -2.17 -1.50
N SER A 168 6.78 -1.12 -2.04
CA SER A 168 7.51 -0.06 -2.77
C SER A 168 8.52 0.64 -1.88
N ARG A 169 8.19 0.90 -0.60
CA ARG A 169 9.13 1.49 0.36
C ARG A 169 10.23 0.52 0.75
N LEU A 170 9.92 -0.76 0.93
CA LEU A 170 10.92 -1.79 1.20
C LEU A 170 11.94 -1.86 0.06
N TYR A 171 11.50 -1.97 -1.20
CA TYR A 171 12.41 -1.96 -2.35
C TYR A 171 13.21 -0.66 -2.46
N MET A 172 12.56 0.49 -2.26
CA MET A 172 13.26 1.78 -2.22
C MET A 172 14.40 1.79 -1.20
N ILE A 173 14.20 1.23 0.00
CA ILE A 173 15.25 1.14 1.04
C ILE A 173 16.38 0.24 0.57
N LEU A 174 16.05 -0.95 0.06
CA LEU A 174 17.05 -1.92 -0.43
C LEU A 174 17.88 -1.38 -1.60
N GLU A 175 17.31 -0.47 -2.40
CA GLU A 175 17.98 0.22 -3.50
C GLU A 175 18.77 1.47 -3.07
N SER A 176 18.63 1.95 -1.83
CA SER A 176 19.11 3.28 -1.41
C SER A 176 20.59 3.36 -1.01
N GLU A 177 21.33 2.25 -1.12
CA GLU A 177 22.71 2.07 -0.61
C GLU A 177 22.85 2.17 0.92
N LEU A 178 21.76 2.48 1.65
CA LEU A 178 21.75 2.53 3.11
C LEU A 178 21.76 1.14 3.76
N VAL A 179 21.26 0.13 3.03
CA VAL A 179 21.29 -1.28 3.43
C VAL A 179 22.30 -2.00 2.56
N SER A 180 22.91 -3.08 3.06
CA SER A 180 23.84 -3.91 2.28
C SER A 180 23.24 -4.30 0.93
N GLY A 181 23.95 -3.98 -0.16
CA GLY A 181 23.55 -4.28 -1.53
C GLY A 181 23.36 -5.78 -1.80
N GLU A 182 24.05 -6.64 -1.03
CA GLU A 182 23.89 -8.10 -1.07
C GLU A 182 22.44 -8.53 -0.80
N THR A 183 21.68 -7.73 -0.02
CA THR A 183 20.27 -8.03 0.28
C THR A 183 19.42 -7.94 -0.99
N LEU A 184 19.59 -6.86 -1.77
CA LEU A 184 18.88 -6.68 -3.02
C LEU A 184 19.37 -7.65 -4.09
N GLU A 185 20.68 -7.88 -4.15
CA GLU A 185 21.27 -8.85 -5.07
C GLU A 185 20.71 -10.25 -4.84
N THR A 186 20.69 -10.72 -3.59
CA THR A 186 20.12 -12.03 -3.24
C THR A 186 18.62 -12.08 -3.54
N LEU A 187 17.86 -11.03 -3.19
CA LEU A 187 16.41 -10.98 -3.47
C LEU A 187 16.08 -11.06 -4.97
N THR A 188 16.97 -10.55 -5.83
CA THR A 188 16.74 -10.47 -7.28
C THR A 188 17.37 -11.63 -8.06
N SER A 189 18.34 -12.35 -7.49
CA SER A 189 19.09 -13.40 -8.18
C SER A 189 18.88 -14.82 -7.64
N ASP A 190 18.51 -14.99 -6.36
CA ASP A 190 18.28 -16.32 -5.78
C ASP A 190 16.94 -16.91 -6.29
N PRO A 191 16.95 -18.10 -6.93
CA PRO A 191 15.74 -18.76 -7.43
C PRO A 191 14.66 -18.96 -6.36
N LYS A 192 15.03 -19.04 -5.07
CA LYS A 192 14.08 -19.14 -3.96
C LYS A 192 13.13 -17.94 -3.89
N TYR A 193 13.62 -16.74 -4.21
CA TYR A 193 12.84 -15.50 -4.12
C TYR A 193 12.33 -15.00 -5.47
N GLU A 194 12.66 -15.70 -6.58
CA GLU A 194 12.24 -15.34 -7.94
C GLU A 194 10.74 -15.04 -8.00
N TYR A 195 9.92 -15.90 -7.38
CA TYR A 195 8.48 -15.75 -7.41
C TYR A 195 7.98 -14.51 -6.67
N PHE A 196 8.49 -14.25 -5.47
CA PHE A 196 8.20 -13.02 -4.71
C PHE A 196 8.63 -11.78 -5.48
N ASN A 197 9.86 -11.79 -6.02
CA ASN A 197 10.40 -10.66 -6.75
C ASN A 197 9.59 -10.39 -8.03
N THR A 198 9.22 -11.43 -8.79
CA THR A 198 8.39 -11.31 -9.99
C THR A 198 7.04 -10.71 -9.67
N TRP A 199 6.37 -11.18 -8.62
CA TRP A 199 5.11 -10.61 -8.14
C TRP A 199 5.27 -9.14 -7.73
N ALA A 200 6.34 -8.79 -7.02
CA ALA A 200 6.64 -7.39 -6.65
C ALA A 200 6.84 -6.51 -7.89
N GLN A 201 7.59 -6.97 -8.90
CA GLN A 201 7.80 -6.22 -10.14
C GLN A 201 6.50 -6.05 -10.93
N ASN A 202 5.61 -7.05 -10.95
CA ASN A 202 4.29 -6.92 -11.57
C ASN A 202 3.47 -5.81 -10.89
N ILE A 203 3.52 -5.71 -9.56
CA ILE A 203 2.90 -4.60 -8.83
C ILE A 203 3.51 -3.28 -9.32
N PHE A 204 4.83 -3.11 -9.27
CA PHE A 204 5.48 -1.84 -9.63
C PHE A 204 5.26 -1.43 -11.09
N ALA A 205 5.04 -2.41 -11.98
CA ALA A 205 4.74 -2.18 -13.39
C ALA A 205 3.28 -1.75 -13.64
N THR A 206 2.38 -1.87 -12.66
CA THR A 206 0.95 -1.58 -12.85
C THR A 206 0.73 -0.09 -13.18
N PRO A 207 0.02 0.23 -14.28
CA PRO A 207 -0.39 1.59 -14.59
C PRO A 207 -1.15 2.27 -13.44
N GLY A 208 -0.87 3.56 -13.22
CA GLY A 208 -1.49 4.33 -12.14
C GLY A 208 -0.77 4.22 -10.79
N LEU A 209 0.04 3.19 -10.52
CA LEU A 209 0.82 3.12 -9.28
C LEU A 209 1.93 4.16 -9.20
N LYS A 210 2.56 4.51 -10.33
CA LYS A 210 3.65 5.50 -10.37
C LYS A 210 3.26 6.88 -9.80
N GLY A 211 1.99 7.26 -9.89
CA GLY A 211 1.50 8.52 -9.32
C GLY A 211 1.27 8.49 -7.80
N THR A 212 1.16 7.29 -7.21
CA THR A 212 0.80 7.09 -5.80
C THR A 212 1.99 6.89 -4.87
N PHE A 213 3.21 6.82 -5.43
CA PHE A 213 4.44 6.64 -4.68
C PHE A 213 5.56 7.55 -5.22
N ASP A 214 5.83 8.63 -4.51
CA ASP A 214 7.00 9.46 -4.75
C ASP A 214 8.22 8.87 -4.04
N LYS A 215 9.05 8.15 -4.80
CA LYS A 215 10.28 7.52 -4.29
C LYS A 215 11.23 8.55 -3.67
N THR A 216 11.40 9.71 -4.30
CA THR A 216 12.35 10.73 -3.86
C THR A 216 11.89 11.35 -2.55
N ALA A 217 10.62 11.74 -2.45
CA ALA A 217 10.07 12.30 -1.22
C ALA A 217 10.13 11.30 -0.06
N ASN A 218 9.81 10.02 -0.31
CA ASN A 218 9.87 8.98 0.72
C ASN A 218 11.29 8.67 1.18
N LEU A 219 12.28 8.69 0.28
CA LEU A 219 13.69 8.49 0.63
C LEU A 219 14.25 9.68 1.40
N ASN A 220 13.95 10.91 0.97
CA ASN A 220 14.37 12.11 1.69
C ASN A 220 13.77 12.17 3.09
N TRP A 221 12.47 11.89 3.21
CA TRP A 221 11.82 11.81 4.52
C TRP A 221 12.48 10.78 5.45
N MET A 222 12.82 9.60 4.91
CA MET A 222 13.55 8.59 5.67
C MET A 222 14.92 9.10 6.12
N LYS A 223 15.71 9.70 5.22
CA LYS A 223 17.03 10.25 5.56
C LYS A 223 16.93 11.32 6.65
N ASP A 224 15.99 12.25 6.55
CA ASP A 224 15.73 13.26 7.57
C ASP A 224 15.36 12.63 8.92
N ARG A 225 14.53 11.58 8.89
CA ARG A 225 14.15 10.82 10.08
C ARG A 225 15.38 10.16 10.71
N LEU A 226 16.22 9.49 9.94
CA LEU A 226 17.41 8.81 10.45
C LEU A 226 18.44 9.82 10.99
N ALA A 227 18.64 10.95 10.32
CA ALA A 227 19.48 12.04 10.81
C ALA A 227 18.98 12.58 12.16
N SER A 228 17.66 12.75 12.32
CA SER A 228 17.07 13.18 13.61
C SER A 228 17.28 12.18 14.75
N LEU A 229 17.61 10.92 14.43
CA LEU A 229 17.93 9.86 15.39
C LEU A 229 19.44 9.65 15.58
N GLY A 230 20.29 10.42 14.89
CA GLY A 230 21.75 10.23 14.88
C GLY A 230 22.19 8.92 14.21
N LYS A 231 21.41 8.42 13.24
CA LYS A 231 21.66 7.19 12.49
C LYS A 231 22.24 7.42 11.09
N LEU A 232 22.25 8.69 10.64
CA LEU A 232 22.93 9.23 9.47
C LEU A 232 23.51 10.59 9.87
#